data_AF-A0A7S3ZI79-F1
#
_entry.id   AF-A0A7S3ZI79-F1
#
_cell.length_a   1.000
_cell.length_b   1.000
_cell.length_c   1.000
_cell.angle_alpha   90.00
_cell.angle_beta   90.00
_cell.angle_gamma   90.00
#
_symmetry.space_group_name_H-M   'P 1'
#
loop_
_entity.id
_entity.type
_entity.pdbx_description
1 polymer ?
#
loop_
_entity_poly.entity_id
_entity_poly.type
_entity_poly.pdbx_seq_one_letter_code
_entity_poly.pdbx_strand_id
1 'polypeptide(L)'
;QDFKLKCFNCKVSISEDELRKNLDSKQWKAYIDKVEELKLQKKFQKLESEFDKRLRKEVEKLMSNHENLDAKVRLIAQSHAMKIRNTIINLSCPSCGLVYTDFEGCLAIKCHGCPKYFCGWCHRKFDKSTDCHMHVRECQFNLTPDGNFYCRDPDVVKEGQKRYRIRTLKAYLQKLKKAVRNATVIEIKQELADLDIKPRALFEFGTALLPEN
;
A
#
# COMPACT_ATOMS: atom_id res chain seq x y z
N GLN A 1 21.17 14.23 36.06
CA GLN A 1 22.60 14.10 35.70
C GLN A 1 22.96 15.28 34.84
N ASP A 2 23.67 16.21 35.44
CA ASP A 2 24.17 17.44 34.80
C ASP A 2 25.19 17.10 33.73
N PHE A 3 25.15 17.84 32.62
CA PHE A 3 26.05 17.64 31.49
C PHE A 3 27.44 18.15 31.86
N LYS A 4 28.28 17.28 32.43
CA LYS A 4 29.66 17.61 32.80
C LYS A 4 30.58 17.44 31.62
N LEU A 5 31.35 18.49 31.31
CA LEU A 5 32.40 18.41 30.30
C LEU A 5 33.54 17.55 30.83
N LYS A 6 34.02 16.60 30.02
CA LYS A 6 35.15 15.73 30.39
C LYS A 6 36.36 16.07 29.55
N CYS A 7 37.53 16.03 30.17
CA CYS A 7 38.78 16.19 29.47
C CYS A 7 38.94 15.08 28.41
N PHE A 8 39.32 15.46 27.21
CA PHE A 8 39.44 14.55 26.08
C PHE A 8 40.48 13.44 26.33
N ASN A 9 41.59 13.78 27.00
CA ASN A 9 42.75 12.89 27.16
C ASN A 9 42.62 11.94 28.36
N CYS A 10 42.26 12.46 29.55
CA CYS A 10 42.21 11.68 30.79
C CYS A 10 40.80 11.31 31.26
N LYS A 11 39.74 11.79 30.57
CA LYS A 11 38.32 11.54 30.87
C LYS A 11 37.82 12.03 32.24
N VAL A 12 38.63 12.77 32.99
CA VAL A 12 38.23 13.42 34.24
C VAL A 12 37.24 14.55 33.94
N SER A 13 36.23 14.71 34.81
CA SER A 13 35.22 15.76 34.66
C SER A 13 35.78 17.11 35.11
N ILE A 14 35.51 18.15 34.34
CA ILE A 14 35.95 19.52 34.61
C ILE A 14 34.79 20.26 35.30
N SER A 15 35.10 21.09 36.29
CA SER A 15 34.09 21.87 37.00
C SER A 15 33.67 23.12 36.23
N GLU A 16 32.43 23.58 36.42
CA GLU A 16 31.93 24.81 35.78
C GLU A 16 32.71 26.05 36.22
N ASP A 17 33.17 26.10 37.47
CA ASP A 17 33.99 27.19 38.00
C ASP A 17 35.37 27.28 37.31
N GLU A 18 35.98 26.13 37.01
CA GLU A 18 37.20 26.06 36.20
C GLU A 18 36.93 26.50 34.76
N LEU A 19 35.79 26.13 34.18
CA LEU A 19 35.43 26.54 32.82
C LEU A 19 35.17 28.06 32.73
N ARG A 20 34.46 28.63 33.71
CA ARG A 20 34.13 30.06 33.73
C ARG A 20 35.36 30.96 33.90
N LYS A 21 36.37 30.49 34.62
CA LYS A 21 37.65 31.22 34.80
C LYS A 21 38.52 31.20 33.54
N ASN A 22 38.36 30.21 32.67
CA ASN A 22 39.28 29.95 31.55
C ASN A 22 38.68 30.18 30.14
N LEU A 23 37.38 30.43 30.02
CA LEU A 23 36.72 30.67 28.73
C LEU A 23 36.39 32.15 28.54
N ASP A 24 36.46 32.61 27.29
CA ASP A 24 35.99 33.96 26.95
C ASP A 24 34.46 34.05 26.95
N SER A 25 33.92 35.28 26.89
CA SER A 25 32.48 35.52 26.97
C SER A 25 31.67 34.85 25.86
N LYS A 26 32.22 34.76 24.64
CA LYS A 26 31.54 34.15 23.50
C LYS A 26 31.52 32.63 23.63
N GLN A 27 32.65 32.05 24.04
CA GLN A 27 32.80 30.62 24.29
C GLN A 27 31.94 30.15 25.47
N TRP A 28 31.91 30.93 26.55
CA TRP A 28 31.07 30.65 27.70
C TRP A 28 29.58 30.67 27.35
N LYS A 29 29.13 31.68 26.59
CA LYS A 29 27.73 31.75 26.15
C LYS A 29 27.35 30.54 25.28
N ALA A 30 28.20 30.17 24.31
CA ALA A 30 27.95 29.00 23.47
C ALA A 30 27.91 27.68 24.27
N TYR A 31 28.73 27.56 25.31
CA TYR A 31 28.70 26.42 26.23
C TYR A 31 27.36 26.35 26.98
N ILE A 32 26.90 27.45 27.57
CA ILE A 32 25.63 27.50 28.30
C ILE A 32 24.45 27.20 27.38
N ASP A 33 24.36 27.85 26.22
CA ASP A 33 23.28 27.65 25.25
C ASP A 33 23.19 26.17 24.83
N LYS A 34 24.35 25.52 24.59
CA LYS A 34 24.37 24.10 24.21
C LYS A 34 23.95 23.18 25.35
N VAL A 35 24.33 23.51 26.58
CA VAL A 35 23.90 22.75 27.76
C VAL A 35 22.38 22.86 27.96
N GLU A 36 21.79 24.03 27.73
CA GLU A 36 20.34 24.23 27.81
C GLU A 36 19.58 23.46 26.72
N GLU A 37 20.06 23.51 25.47
CA GLU A 37 19.50 22.73 24.36
C GLU A 37 19.47 21.23 24.67
N LEU A 38 20.59 20.68 25.17
CA LEU A 38 20.68 19.27 25.53
C LEU A 38 19.78 18.90 26.72
N LYS A 39 19.60 19.82 27.68
CA LYS A 39 18.63 19.65 28.78
C LYS A 39 17.19 19.58 28.25
N LEU A 40 16.83 20.43 27.29
CA LEU A 40 15.52 20.43 26.65
C LEU A 40 15.28 19.13 25.87
N GLN A 41 16.23 18.71 25.03
CA GLN A 41 16.13 17.46 24.28
C GLN A 41 15.97 16.23 25.19
N LYS A 42 16.73 16.18 26.29
CA LYS A 42 16.63 15.07 27.26
C LYS A 42 15.28 15.06 27.99
N LYS A 43 14.70 16.24 28.27
CA LYS A 43 13.34 16.34 28.82
C LYS A 43 12.29 15.86 27.82
N PHE A 44 12.39 16.27 26.54
CA PHE A 44 11.50 15.81 25.48
C PHE A 44 11.59 14.30 25.26
N GLN A 45 12.80 13.73 25.14
CA GLN A 45 12.98 12.28 25.04
C GLN A 45 12.42 11.53 26.26
N LYS A 46 12.55 12.10 27.46
CA LYS A 46 11.98 11.49 28.66
C LYS A 46 10.46 11.52 28.64
N LEU A 47 9.85 12.64 28.23
CA LEU A 47 8.41 12.78 28.06
C LEU A 47 7.86 11.84 26.98
N GLU A 48 8.52 11.74 25.82
CA GLU A 48 8.16 10.79 24.76
C GLU A 48 8.29 9.34 25.23
N SER A 49 9.38 8.99 25.93
CA SER A 49 9.56 7.65 26.47
C SER A 49 8.52 7.30 27.54
N GLU A 50 8.13 8.26 28.38
CA GLU A 50 7.07 8.07 29.38
C GLU A 50 5.69 7.96 28.74
N PHE A 51 5.41 8.76 27.70
CA PHE A 51 4.18 8.68 26.91
C PHE A 51 4.07 7.33 26.18
N ASP A 52 5.13 6.88 25.50
CA ASP A 52 5.18 5.58 24.84
C ASP A 52 5.04 4.42 25.81
N LYS A 53 5.64 4.51 27.00
CA LYS A 53 5.49 3.48 28.05
C LYS A 53 4.06 3.42 28.58
N ARG A 54 3.39 4.58 28.72
CA ARG A 54 1.98 4.64 29.12
C ARG A 54 1.08 4.09 28.03
N LEU A 55 1.30 4.48 26.77
CA LEU A 55 0.54 3.97 25.62
C LEU A 55 0.69 2.46 25.46
N ARG A 56 1.91 1.92 25.63
CA ARG A 56 2.17 0.48 25.58
C ARG A 56 1.46 -0.28 26.69
N LYS A 57 1.49 0.23 27.92
CA LYS A 57 0.79 -0.39 29.07
C LYS A 57 -0.73 -0.35 28.90
N GLU A 58 -1.26 0.73 28.33
CA GLU A 58 -2.69 0.85 28.10
C GLU A 58 -3.17 -0.05 26.96
N VAL A 59 -2.39 -0.14 25.88
CA VAL A 59 -2.58 -1.15 24.83
C VAL A 59 -2.53 -2.55 25.43
N GLU A 60 -1.53 -2.88 26.25
CA GLU A 60 -1.36 -4.21 26.85
C GLU A 60 -2.52 -4.61 27.79
N LYS A 61 -3.09 -3.66 28.54
CA LYS A 61 -4.29 -3.88 29.38
C LYS A 61 -5.57 -4.07 28.58
N LEU A 62 -5.75 -3.33 27.49
CA LEU A 62 -6.88 -3.51 26.57
C LEU A 62 -6.78 -4.86 25.83
N MET A 63 -5.56 -5.29 25.56
CA MET A 63 -5.27 -6.55 24.88
C MET A 63 -5.53 -7.81 25.75
N SER A 64 -5.54 -7.70 27.08
CA SER A 64 -5.69 -8.83 27.99
C SER A 64 -7.15 -9.20 28.33
N ASN A 65 -8.12 -8.31 28.10
CA ASN A 65 -9.46 -8.41 28.70
C ASN A 65 -10.65 -8.59 27.71
N HIS A 66 -10.49 -9.18 26.51
CA HIS A 66 -11.56 -9.62 25.55
C HIS A 66 -11.68 -8.92 24.15
N GLU A 67 -10.85 -7.95 23.72
CA GLU A 67 -11.19 -7.07 22.55
C GLU A 67 -10.23 -7.07 21.33
N ASN A 68 -9.40 -8.10 21.13
CA ASN A 68 -8.21 -7.97 20.25
C ASN A 68 -8.32 -8.52 18.81
N LEU A 69 -9.48 -9.05 18.40
CA LEU A 69 -9.62 -9.68 17.08
C LEU A 69 -9.70 -8.63 15.96
N ASP A 70 -10.39 -7.52 16.20
CA ASP A 70 -10.72 -6.52 15.16
C ASP A 70 -9.53 -5.65 14.75
N ALA A 71 -8.67 -5.27 15.69
CA ALA A 71 -7.44 -4.52 15.39
C ALA A 71 -6.46 -5.34 14.52
N LYS A 72 -6.33 -6.63 14.81
CA LYS A 72 -5.52 -7.56 14.01
C LYS A 72 -6.11 -7.79 12.64
N VAL A 73 -7.44 -7.96 12.55
CA VAL A 73 -8.16 -8.08 11.27
C VAL A 73 -7.94 -6.83 10.41
N ARG A 74 -8.00 -5.63 11.01
CA ARG A 74 -7.78 -4.36 10.30
C ARG A 74 -6.37 -4.22 9.74
N LEU A 75 -5.33 -4.53 10.53
CA LEU A 75 -3.94 -4.46 10.05
C LEU A 75 -3.69 -5.41 8.87
N ILE A 76 -4.22 -6.64 8.95
CA ILE A 76 -4.12 -7.63 7.88
C ILE A 76 -4.90 -7.13 6.63
N ALA A 77 -6.09 -6.56 6.82
CA ALA A 77 -6.90 -6.01 5.76
C ALA A 77 -6.21 -4.85 5.02
N GLN A 78 -5.53 -3.95 5.74
CA GLN A 78 -4.76 -2.85 5.14
C GLN A 78 -3.61 -3.36 4.26
N SER A 79 -2.89 -4.39 4.70
CA SER A 79 -1.84 -5.03 3.91
C SER A 79 -2.41 -5.65 2.61
N HIS A 80 -3.55 -6.33 2.69
CA HIS A 80 -4.25 -6.84 1.52
C HIS A 80 -4.74 -5.71 0.59
N ALA A 81 -5.31 -4.63 1.14
CA ALA A 81 -5.76 -3.49 0.36
C ALA A 81 -4.61 -2.85 -0.42
N MET A 82 -3.44 -2.68 0.20
CA MET A 82 -2.24 -2.19 -0.48
C MET A 82 -1.81 -3.12 -1.64
N LYS A 83 -1.84 -4.44 -1.42
CA LYS A 83 -1.53 -5.41 -2.48
C LYS A 83 -2.54 -5.32 -3.62
N ILE A 84 -3.84 -5.25 -3.31
CA ILE A 84 -4.93 -5.11 -4.29
C ILE A 84 -4.76 -3.85 -5.13
N ARG A 85 -4.43 -2.70 -4.51
CA ARG A 85 -4.17 -1.44 -5.22
C ARG A 85 -3.07 -1.61 -6.26
N ASN A 86 -1.95 -2.17 -5.85
CA ASN A 86 -0.76 -2.28 -6.68
C ASN A 86 -0.87 -3.32 -7.79
N THR A 87 -1.69 -4.37 -7.61
CA THR A 87 -1.70 -5.51 -8.55
C THR A 87 -3.03 -5.77 -9.24
N ILE A 88 -4.14 -5.17 -8.82
CA ILE A 88 -5.47 -5.45 -9.37
C ILE A 88 -6.20 -4.17 -9.79
N ILE A 89 -6.27 -3.17 -8.90
CA ILE A 89 -6.95 -1.89 -9.21
C ILE A 89 -6.16 -1.16 -10.31
N ASN A 90 -4.86 -0.96 -10.05
CA ASN A 90 -3.93 -0.45 -11.05
C ASN A 90 -3.55 -1.61 -11.96
N LEU A 91 -4.03 -1.54 -13.21
CA LEU A 91 -3.69 -2.56 -14.19
C LEU A 91 -2.20 -2.47 -14.49
N SER A 92 -1.55 -3.63 -14.49
CA SER A 92 -0.11 -3.74 -14.64
C SER A 92 0.25 -4.85 -15.60
N CYS A 93 1.44 -4.75 -16.17
CA CYS A 93 1.97 -5.79 -17.03
C CYS A 93 2.10 -7.10 -16.24
N PRO A 94 1.50 -8.21 -16.71
CA PRO A 94 1.58 -9.51 -16.03
C PRO A 94 2.99 -10.13 -16.03
N SER A 95 3.94 -9.55 -16.76
CA SER A 95 5.33 -10.03 -16.86
C SER A 95 6.28 -9.27 -15.94
N CYS A 96 6.24 -7.92 -15.94
CA CYS A 96 7.19 -7.10 -15.17
C CYS A 96 6.55 -6.22 -14.08
N GLY A 97 5.22 -6.19 -13.98
CA GLY A 97 4.51 -5.41 -12.95
C GLY A 97 4.42 -3.90 -13.20
N LEU A 98 4.96 -3.39 -14.32
CA LEU A 98 4.82 -1.98 -14.66
C LEU A 98 3.34 -1.62 -14.87
N VAL A 99 2.85 -0.61 -14.13
CA VAL A 99 1.51 -0.07 -14.30
C VAL A 99 1.36 0.53 -15.69
N TYR A 100 0.23 0.27 -16.34
CA TYR A 100 -0.09 0.88 -17.62
C TYR A 100 -1.41 1.64 -17.51
N THR A 101 -1.50 2.76 -18.21
CA THR A 101 -2.70 3.60 -18.28
C THR A 101 -3.58 3.20 -19.45
N ASP A 102 -4.69 3.90 -19.63
CA ASP A 102 -5.58 3.68 -20.77
C ASP A 102 -4.81 3.63 -22.09
N PHE A 103 -5.15 2.63 -22.89
CA PHE A 103 -4.64 2.43 -24.23
C PHE A 103 -5.82 2.56 -25.19
N GLU A 104 -5.60 3.27 -26.30
CA GLU A 104 -6.59 3.36 -27.37
C GLU A 104 -6.25 2.32 -28.45
N GLY A 105 -7.24 1.56 -28.89
CA GLY A 105 -7.12 0.70 -30.06
C GLY A 105 -6.84 -0.78 -29.78
N CYS A 106 -5.61 -1.25 -30.00
CA CYS A 106 -5.31 -2.69 -30.03
C CYS A 106 -5.26 -3.32 -28.63
N LEU A 107 -6.03 -4.38 -28.43
CA LEU A 107 -6.13 -5.15 -27.18
C LEU A 107 -5.02 -6.19 -27.05
N ALA A 108 -4.13 -6.33 -28.05
CA ALA A 108 -2.85 -7.04 -27.92
C ALA A 108 -1.77 -6.05 -27.49
N ILE A 109 -1.68 -5.80 -26.19
CA ILE A 109 -0.91 -4.70 -25.62
C ILE A 109 0.57 -5.08 -25.54
N LYS A 110 1.44 -4.23 -26.08
CA LYS A 110 2.89 -4.31 -25.88
C LYS A 110 3.25 -3.58 -24.58
N CYS A 111 4.02 -4.21 -23.69
CA CYS A 111 4.51 -3.54 -22.50
C CYS A 111 5.61 -2.53 -22.85
N HIS A 112 5.59 -1.35 -22.22
CA HIS A 112 6.63 -0.34 -22.35
C HIS A 112 7.90 -0.65 -21.54
N GLY A 113 7.77 -1.40 -20.44
CA GLY A 113 8.88 -1.74 -19.54
C GLY A 113 9.55 -3.09 -19.80
N CYS A 114 9.02 -3.92 -20.70
CA CYS A 114 9.61 -5.21 -21.05
C CYS A 114 9.19 -5.65 -22.46
N PRO A 115 9.91 -6.58 -23.12
CA PRO A 115 9.63 -6.95 -24.52
C PRO A 115 8.39 -7.86 -24.69
N LYS A 116 7.57 -8.05 -23.65
CA LYS A 116 6.42 -8.97 -23.66
C LYS A 116 5.13 -8.28 -24.07
N TYR A 117 4.17 -9.10 -24.51
CA TYR A 117 2.82 -8.70 -24.90
C TYR A 117 1.80 -9.30 -23.94
N PHE A 118 0.60 -8.72 -23.86
CA PHE A 118 -0.48 -9.29 -23.09
C PHE A 118 -1.86 -8.88 -23.61
N CYS A 119 -2.85 -9.71 -23.34
CA CYS A 119 -4.23 -9.48 -23.73
C CYS A 119 -4.91 -8.46 -22.80
N GLY A 120 -5.49 -7.41 -23.35
CA GLY A 120 -6.23 -6.38 -22.60
C GLY A 120 -7.49 -6.91 -21.90
N TRP A 121 -8.09 -8.01 -22.39
CA TRP A 121 -9.29 -8.60 -21.78
C TRP A 121 -8.99 -9.51 -20.58
N CYS A 122 -7.92 -10.31 -20.67
CA CYS A 122 -7.65 -11.40 -19.72
C CYS A 122 -6.30 -11.31 -19.02
N HIS A 123 -5.40 -10.43 -19.49
CA HIS A 123 -4.03 -10.26 -19.01
C HIS A 123 -3.16 -11.51 -19.10
N ARG A 124 -3.48 -12.46 -19.99
CA ARG A 124 -2.55 -13.53 -20.37
C ARG A 124 -1.35 -12.90 -21.10
N LYS A 125 -0.14 -13.30 -20.71
CA LYS A 125 1.13 -12.85 -21.28
C LYS A 125 1.56 -13.70 -22.48
N PHE A 126 2.27 -13.07 -23.40
CA PHE A 126 2.78 -13.67 -24.64
C PHE A 126 4.17 -13.12 -24.97
N ASP A 127 4.96 -13.93 -25.67
CA ASP A 127 6.31 -13.56 -26.10
C ASP A 127 6.31 -12.88 -27.47
N LYS A 128 5.34 -13.22 -28.33
CA LYS A 128 5.21 -12.70 -29.70
C LYS A 128 3.92 -11.90 -29.85
N SER A 129 4.01 -10.86 -30.68
CA SER A 129 2.85 -10.03 -31.05
C SER A 129 1.77 -10.85 -31.73
N THR A 130 2.13 -11.71 -32.69
CA THR A 130 1.19 -12.56 -33.46
C THR A 130 0.32 -13.42 -32.56
N ASP A 131 0.94 -14.09 -31.58
CA ASP A 131 0.26 -15.02 -30.67
C ASP A 131 -0.71 -14.27 -29.76
N CYS A 132 -0.34 -13.05 -29.35
CA CYS A 132 -1.20 -12.19 -28.56
C CYS A 132 -2.43 -11.75 -29.37
N HIS A 133 -2.26 -11.34 -30.64
CA HIS A 133 -3.37 -10.95 -31.50
C HIS A 133 -4.34 -12.10 -31.76
N MET A 134 -3.82 -13.30 -32.06
CA MET A 134 -4.66 -14.51 -32.23
C MET A 134 -5.47 -14.78 -30.96
N HIS A 135 -4.81 -14.75 -29.80
CA HIS A 135 -5.51 -14.97 -28.54
C HIS A 135 -6.58 -13.91 -28.26
N VAL A 136 -6.34 -12.63 -28.55
CA VAL A 136 -7.35 -11.58 -28.29
C VAL A 136 -8.64 -11.87 -29.08
N ARG A 137 -8.51 -12.32 -30.34
CA ARG A 137 -9.67 -12.67 -31.16
C ARG A 137 -10.47 -13.84 -30.60
N GLU A 138 -9.76 -14.84 -30.09
CA GLU A 138 -10.34 -16.05 -29.51
C GLU A 138 -10.62 -15.93 -28.01
N CYS A 139 -10.38 -14.75 -27.42
CA CYS A 139 -10.49 -14.58 -25.98
C CYS A 139 -11.97 -14.67 -25.59
N GLN A 140 -12.31 -15.62 -24.72
CA GLN A 140 -13.67 -15.74 -24.16
C GLN A 140 -14.16 -14.50 -23.39
N PHE A 141 -13.28 -13.53 -23.14
CA PHE A 141 -13.62 -12.26 -22.48
C PHE A 141 -13.60 -11.07 -23.44
N ASN A 142 -13.43 -11.32 -24.74
CA ASN A 142 -13.55 -10.29 -25.75
C ASN A 142 -15.01 -9.82 -25.84
N LEU A 143 -15.21 -8.51 -25.75
CA LEU A 143 -16.54 -7.89 -25.80
C LEU A 143 -16.84 -7.26 -27.16
N THR A 144 -15.93 -7.33 -28.14
CA THR A 144 -16.19 -6.86 -29.50
C THR A 144 -17.19 -7.80 -30.20
N PRO A 145 -18.21 -7.28 -30.89
CA PRO A 145 -19.22 -8.10 -31.57
C PRO A 145 -18.67 -9.09 -32.61
N ASP A 146 -17.55 -8.75 -33.25
CA ASP A 146 -16.90 -9.48 -34.34
C ASP A 146 -15.66 -10.27 -33.90
N GLY A 147 -15.37 -10.31 -32.60
CA GLY A 147 -14.15 -10.93 -32.08
C GLY A 147 -12.86 -10.25 -32.56
N ASN A 148 -12.90 -8.96 -32.86
CA ASN A 148 -11.73 -8.20 -33.32
C ASN A 148 -10.72 -7.98 -32.20
N PHE A 149 -9.45 -7.78 -32.56
CA PHE A 149 -8.42 -7.37 -31.61
C PHE A 149 -8.35 -5.86 -31.42
N TYR A 150 -9.07 -5.10 -32.24
CA TYR A 150 -9.14 -3.64 -32.14
C TYR A 150 -10.51 -3.23 -31.62
N CYS A 151 -10.55 -2.42 -30.55
CA CYS A 151 -11.78 -1.87 -30.02
C CYS A 151 -11.74 -0.35 -30.11
N ARG A 152 -12.68 0.24 -30.85
CA ARG A 152 -12.79 1.70 -31.02
C ARG A 152 -13.61 2.36 -29.93
N ASP A 153 -14.42 1.58 -29.21
CA ASP A 153 -15.34 2.06 -28.20
C ASP A 153 -14.64 2.04 -26.82
N PRO A 154 -14.31 3.21 -26.24
CA PRO A 154 -13.66 3.28 -24.94
C PRO A 154 -14.51 2.69 -23.81
N ASP A 155 -15.84 2.73 -23.91
CA ASP A 155 -16.73 2.23 -22.87
C ASP A 155 -16.75 0.70 -22.85
N VAL A 156 -16.66 0.06 -24.02
CA VAL A 156 -16.46 -1.40 -24.13
C VAL A 156 -15.13 -1.82 -23.53
N VAL A 157 -14.05 -1.07 -23.77
CA VAL A 157 -12.74 -1.33 -23.15
C VAL A 157 -12.80 -1.17 -21.64
N LYS A 158 -13.37 -0.08 -21.14
CA LYS A 158 -13.57 0.15 -19.69
C LYS A 158 -14.38 -0.96 -19.05
N GLU A 159 -15.46 -1.40 -19.68
CA GLU A 159 -16.29 -2.50 -19.19
C GLU A 159 -15.51 -3.82 -19.14
N GLY A 160 -14.72 -4.15 -20.17
CA GLY A 160 -13.90 -5.37 -20.15
C GLY A 160 -12.81 -5.33 -19.07
N GLN A 161 -12.16 -4.18 -18.88
CA GLN A 161 -11.20 -3.98 -17.79
C GLN A 161 -11.88 -4.10 -16.42
N LYS A 162 -13.07 -3.52 -16.26
CA LYS A 162 -13.89 -3.65 -15.04
C LYS A 162 -14.22 -5.11 -14.76
N ARG A 163 -14.65 -5.89 -15.76
CA ARG A 163 -14.89 -7.34 -15.64
C ARG A 163 -13.63 -8.11 -15.28
N TYR A 164 -12.47 -7.73 -15.81
CA TYR A 164 -11.18 -8.30 -15.38
C TYR A 164 -10.90 -8.02 -13.90
N ARG A 165 -10.98 -6.75 -13.47
CA ARG A 165 -10.76 -6.37 -12.05
C ARG A 165 -11.70 -7.14 -11.13
N ILE A 166 -12.99 -7.25 -11.45
CA ILE A 166 -13.97 -7.98 -10.65
C ILE A 166 -13.57 -9.47 -10.50
N ARG A 167 -13.23 -10.15 -11.59
CA ARG A 167 -12.84 -11.58 -11.54
C ARG A 167 -11.58 -11.79 -10.71
N THR A 168 -10.57 -10.95 -10.91
CA THR A 168 -9.30 -11.03 -10.18
C THR A 168 -9.48 -10.70 -8.70
N LEU A 169 -10.29 -9.69 -8.37
CA LEU A 169 -10.70 -9.36 -7.00
C LEU A 169 -11.44 -10.53 -6.34
N LYS A 170 -12.45 -11.12 -7.00
CA LYS A 170 -13.18 -12.29 -6.51
C LYS A 170 -12.20 -13.43 -6.17
N ALA A 171 -11.34 -13.80 -7.13
CA ALA A 171 -10.38 -14.89 -6.97
C ALA A 171 -9.36 -14.62 -5.85
N TYR A 172 -8.98 -13.36 -5.63
CA TYR A 172 -8.10 -12.96 -4.53
C TYR A 172 -8.81 -13.01 -3.17
N LEU A 173 -9.98 -12.38 -3.07
CA LEU A 173 -10.77 -12.24 -1.84
C LEU A 173 -11.30 -13.58 -1.32
N GLN A 174 -11.65 -14.51 -2.21
CA GLN A 174 -12.10 -15.86 -1.84
C GLN A 174 -11.09 -16.63 -0.97
N LYS A 175 -9.79 -16.35 -1.12
CA LYS A 175 -8.71 -16.97 -0.35
C LYS A 175 -8.62 -16.43 1.09
N LEU A 176 -9.28 -15.32 1.39
CA LEU A 176 -9.23 -14.66 2.70
C LEU A 176 -10.35 -15.16 3.62
N LYS A 177 -10.07 -15.20 4.93
CA LYS A 177 -11.09 -15.43 5.97
C LYS A 177 -12.17 -14.34 5.90
N LYS A 178 -13.43 -14.69 6.18
CA LYS A 178 -14.60 -13.80 6.03
C LYS A 178 -14.41 -12.42 6.68
N ALA A 179 -13.90 -12.37 7.91
CA ALA A 179 -13.66 -11.11 8.63
C ALA A 179 -12.64 -10.21 7.90
N VAL A 180 -11.49 -10.77 7.52
CA VAL A 180 -10.45 -10.06 6.78
C VAL A 180 -10.95 -9.64 5.40
N ARG A 181 -11.68 -10.51 4.70
CA ARG A 181 -12.26 -10.22 3.38
C ARG A 181 -13.18 -8.99 3.42
N ASN A 182 -14.10 -8.95 4.37
CA ASN A 182 -15.04 -7.86 4.53
C ASN A 182 -14.31 -6.56 4.88
N ALA A 183 -13.36 -6.61 5.82
CA ALA A 183 -12.54 -5.47 6.19
C ALA A 183 -11.70 -4.96 5.00
N THR A 184 -11.10 -5.84 4.20
CA THR A 184 -10.34 -5.46 3.00
C THR A 184 -11.21 -4.74 1.99
N VAL A 185 -12.46 -5.17 1.77
CA VAL A 185 -13.38 -4.48 0.85
C VAL A 185 -13.79 -3.11 1.37
N ILE A 186 -13.92 -2.94 2.69
CA ILE A 186 -14.14 -1.61 3.29
C ILE A 186 -12.94 -0.70 3.03
N GLU A 187 -11.72 -1.20 3.19
CA GLU A 187 -10.47 -0.43 2.99
C GLU A 187 -10.25 0.03 1.53
N ILE A 188 -10.85 -0.64 0.53
CA ILE A 188 -10.76 -0.27 -0.90
C ILE A 188 -12.06 0.33 -1.46
N LYS A 189 -13.00 0.74 -0.59
CA LYS A 189 -14.34 1.14 -0.99
C LYS A 189 -14.35 2.32 -1.97
N GLN A 190 -13.46 3.29 -1.77
CA GLN A 190 -13.41 4.49 -2.61
C GLN A 190 -12.94 4.13 -4.03
N GLU A 191 -11.91 3.32 -4.15
CA GLU A 191 -11.35 2.88 -5.43
C GLU A 191 -12.35 2.00 -6.21
N LEU A 192 -13.14 1.21 -5.49
CA LEU A 192 -14.26 0.47 -6.10
C LEU A 192 -15.32 1.44 -6.65
N ALA A 193 -15.64 2.52 -5.93
CA ALA A 193 -16.59 3.53 -6.39
C ALA A 193 -16.06 4.30 -7.62
N ASP A 194 -14.79 4.68 -7.62
CA ASP A 194 -14.13 5.38 -8.73
C ASP A 194 -14.12 4.54 -10.03
N LEU A 195 -14.10 3.21 -9.89
CA LEU A 195 -14.14 2.24 -10.98
C LEU A 195 -15.57 1.74 -11.31
N ASP A 196 -16.60 2.30 -10.68
CA ASP A 196 -18.00 1.87 -10.77
C ASP A 196 -18.23 0.38 -10.43
N ILE A 197 -17.40 -0.19 -9.56
CA ILE A 197 -17.51 -1.57 -9.07
C ILE A 197 -18.33 -1.59 -7.79
N LYS A 198 -19.54 -2.15 -7.85
CA LYS A 198 -20.38 -2.32 -6.65
C LYS A 198 -19.84 -3.45 -5.77
N PRO A 199 -19.63 -3.26 -4.45
CA PRO A 199 -19.10 -4.30 -3.56
C PRO A 199 -19.86 -5.64 -3.61
N ARG A 200 -21.18 -5.62 -3.84
CA ARG A 200 -22.01 -6.82 -4.02
C ARG A 200 -21.51 -7.74 -5.14
N ALA A 201 -20.90 -7.18 -6.18
CA ALA A 201 -20.30 -7.94 -7.27
C ALA A 201 -19.05 -8.72 -6.85
N LEU A 202 -18.54 -8.57 -5.61
CA LEU A 202 -17.37 -9.28 -5.10
C LEU A 202 -17.72 -10.47 -4.18
N PHE A 203 -18.98 -10.55 -3.73
CA PHE A 203 -19.43 -11.46 -2.67
C PHE A 203 -20.58 -12.36 -3.09
N GLU A 204 -20.61 -12.83 -4.34
CA GLU A 204 -21.52 -13.92 -4.72
C GLU A 204 -21.22 -15.16 -3.85
N PHE A 205 -21.89 -15.25 -2.71
CA PHE A 205 -22.12 -16.47 -1.95
C PHE A 205 -23.19 -17.23 -2.74
N GLY A 206 -22.89 -18.45 -3.18
CA GLY A 206 -23.70 -19.16 -4.17
C GLY A 206 -25.18 -19.29 -3.80
N THR A 207 -26.04 -18.77 -4.67
CA THR A 207 -27.19 -19.44 -5.33
C THR A 207 -27.87 -18.47 -6.30
N ALA A 208 -27.87 -18.84 -7.58
CA ALA A 208 -28.79 -18.48 -8.69
C ALA A 208 -27.96 -18.58 -9.98
N LEU A 209 -28.02 -19.70 -10.70
CA LEU A 209 -28.98 -19.91 -11.78
C LEU A 209 -29.10 -18.69 -12.69
N LEU A 210 -28.76 -18.93 -13.96
CA LEU A 210 -29.18 -18.16 -15.13
C LEU A 210 -30.56 -17.50 -14.88
N PRO A 211 -30.76 -16.23 -15.21
CA PRO A 211 -32.05 -15.82 -15.68
C PRO A 211 -32.21 -16.35 -17.12
N GLU A 212 -33.14 -17.28 -17.28
CA GLU A 212 -33.92 -17.36 -18.51
C GLU A 212 -34.57 -15.99 -18.75
N ASN A 213 -34.19 -15.36 -19.86
CA ASN A 213 -35.02 -14.68 -20.86
C ASN A 213 -34.13 -13.96 -21.86
#